data_AF-A0A7R9KAB7-F1
#
_entry.id   AF-A0A7R9KAB7-F1
#
_cell.length_a   1.000
_cell.length_b   1.000
_cell.length_c   1.000
_cell.angle_alpha   90.00
_cell.angle_beta   90.00
_cell.angle_gamma   90.00
#
_symmetry.space_group_name_H-M   'P 1'
#
loop_
_entity.id
_entity.type
_entity.pdbx_description
1 polymer ?
#
loop_
_entity_poly.entity_id
_entity_poly.type
_entity_poly.pdbx_seq_one_letter_code
_entity_poly.pdbx_strand_id
1 'polypeptide(L)'
;ASSPAGPVTVELPGASSPAGPANVELPGASSPAGPATVEVPESIYDWVLDHRIHHKYFGTDEDPYNYKRGIYYAHFVSKVETAHPRREEHEKEIDMSDLESDSIVMFQKRFYWLLMPVLCLLLPINAPVEYWGETIFNSFFIVGILRYCVTLHLAWLVDSAVVVWGIDPED
;
A
#
# COMPACT_ATOMS: atom_id res chain seq x y z
N ALA A 1 -47.55 -58.86 24.92
CA ALA A 1 -46.94 -57.56 25.20
C ALA A 1 -45.51 -57.83 25.71
N SER A 2 -44.57 -58.09 24.81
CA SER A 2 -43.68 -57.09 24.20
C SER A 2 -42.68 -56.51 25.22
N SER A 3 -41.67 -57.33 25.55
CA SER A 3 -40.31 -56.86 25.80
C SER A 3 -39.64 -56.69 24.42
N PRO A 4 -38.69 -55.76 24.19
CA PRO A 4 -37.36 -55.93 24.78
C PRO A 4 -36.52 -54.65 25.03
N ALA A 5 -35.42 -54.89 25.74
CA ALA A 5 -34.07 -54.32 25.55
C ALA A 5 -33.88 -52.80 25.65
N GLY A 6 -33.06 -52.41 26.64
CA GLY A 6 -32.48 -51.07 26.74
C GLY A 6 -31.61 -50.72 25.52
N PRO A 7 -31.34 -49.41 25.31
CA PRO A 7 -30.67 -48.94 24.11
C PRO A 7 -29.21 -49.42 24.09
N VAL A 8 -28.88 -50.12 23.00
CA VAL A 8 -27.53 -50.51 22.58
C VAL A 8 -26.79 -49.27 22.11
N THR A 9 -25.66 -48.95 22.72
CA THR A 9 -24.69 -47.98 22.20
C THR A 9 -23.98 -48.58 21.00
N VAL A 10 -24.23 -48.02 19.82
CA VAL A 10 -23.47 -48.31 18.59
C VAL A 10 -22.46 -47.19 18.40
N GLU A 11 -21.18 -47.45 18.66
CA GLU A 11 -20.09 -46.58 18.21
C GLU A 11 -19.97 -46.69 16.69
N LEU A 12 -20.16 -45.58 15.97
CA LEU A 12 -19.81 -45.45 14.57
C LEU A 12 -18.40 -44.84 14.48
N PRO A 13 -17.45 -45.45 13.74
CA PRO A 13 -16.11 -44.92 13.60
C PRO A 13 -16.11 -43.74 12.63
N GLY A 14 -15.53 -42.62 13.06
CA GLY A 14 -14.94 -41.61 12.18
C GLY A 14 -15.92 -40.78 11.33
N ALA A 15 -16.61 -39.83 11.97
CA ALA A 15 -17.10 -38.64 11.28
C ALA A 15 -16.34 -37.43 11.82
N SER A 16 -15.16 -37.19 11.25
CA SER A 16 -14.44 -35.92 11.43
C SER A 16 -15.32 -34.79 10.92
N SER A 17 -15.54 -33.80 11.80
CA SER A 17 -16.16 -32.50 11.54
C SER A 17 -15.81 -31.94 10.15
N PRO A 18 -16.76 -31.31 9.42
CA PRO A 18 -16.38 -30.58 8.22
C PRO A 18 -15.44 -29.45 8.63
N ALA A 19 -14.23 -29.51 8.10
CA ALA A 19 -13.22 -28.48 8.21
C ALA A 19 -13.83 -27.12 7.83
N GLY A 20 -13.49 -26.10 8.61
CA GLY A 20 -13.82 -24.70 8.31
C GLY A 20 -13.35 -24.29 6.92
N PRO A 21 -13.87 -23.17 6.38
CA PRO A 21 -13.53 -22.74 5.04
C PRO A 21 -12.01 -22.63 4.90
N ALA A 22 -11.48 -23.36 3.91
CA ALA A 22 -10.08 -23.35 3.54
C ALA A 22 -9.58 -21.90 3.44
N ASN A 23 -8.54 -21.59 4.20
CA ASN A 23 -7.75 -20.39 3.98
C ASN A 23 -7.27 -20.43 2.53
N VAL A 24 -7.88 -19.60 1.69
CA VAL A 24 -7.36 -19.28 0.37
C VAL A 24 -6.13 -18.42 0.63
N GLU A 25 -4.97 -19.05 0.69
CA GLU A 25 -3.68 -18.37 0.58
C GLU A 25 -3.65 -17.68 -0.79
N LEU A 26 -4.05 -16.42 -0.81
CA LEU A 26 -3.77 -15.55 -1.95
C LEU A 26 -2.26 -15.36 -1.98
N PRO A 27 -1.60 -15.56 -3.13
CA PRO A 27 -0.16 -15.31 -3.23
C PRO A 27 0.09 -13.88 -2.75
N GLY A 28 0.92 -13.76 -1.71
CA GLY A 28 1.39 -12.48 -1.22
C GLY A 28 1.88 -11.67 -2.42
N ALA A 29 1.34 -10.47 -2.57
CA ALA A 29 1.80 -9.53 -3.58
C ALA A 29 3.17 -8.96 -3.16
N SER A 30 4.15 -9.82 -2.88
CA SER A 30 5.55 -9.47 -2.97
C SER A 30 5.94 -9.65 -4.42
N SER A 31 6.06 -8.53 -5.14
CA SER A 31 6.50 -8.50 -6.53
C SER A 31 7.81 -9.29 -6.68
N PRO A 32 7.98 -10.14 -7.71
CA PRO A 32 9.24 -10.87 -7.89
C PRO A 32 10.36 -9.87 -8.19
N ALA A 33 11.39 -9.88 -7.35
CA ALA A 33 12.61 -9.09 -7.51
C ALA A 33 13.24 -9.33 -8.91
N GLY A 34 12.95 -8.44 -9.85
CA GLY A 34 13.57 -8.29 -11.16
C GLY A 34 14.33 -6.96 -11.24
N PRO A 35 15.17 -6.73 -12.28
CA PRO A 35 16.06 -5.57 -12.31
C PRO A 35 15.25 -4.27 -12.40
N ALA A 36 15.43 -3.40 -11.39
CA ALA A 36 14.95 -2.03 -11.27
C ALA A 36 13.51 -1.81 -11.79
N THR A 37 12.53 -2.45 -11.14
CA THR A 37 11.15 -2.00 -11.23
C THR A 37 11.02 -0.67 -10.49
N VAL A 38 10.62 0.38 -11.20
CA VAL A 38 10.16 1.63 -10.58
C VAL A 38 8.92 1.27 -9.76
N GLU A 39 9.06 1.23 -8.44
CA GLU A 39 7.99 0.94 -7.49
C GLU A 39 7.13 2.19 -7.29
N VAL A 40 6.25 2.50 -8.25
CA VAL A 40 5.13 3.40 -7.95
C VAL A 40 3.93 2.91 -8.72
N PRO A 41 2.99 2.24 -8.04
CA PRO A 41 2.11 2.99 -7.15
C PRO A 41 1.81 2.25 -5.82
N GLU A 42 1.96 2.96 -4.71
CA GLU A 42 1.81 2.44 -3.34
C GLU A 42 0.35 2.45 -2.90
N SER A 43 -0.15 1.30 -2.44
CA SER A 43 -1.41 1.24 -1.72
C SER A 43 -1.32 2.00 -0.39
N ILE A 44 -2.44 2.22 0.30
CA ILE A 44 -2.41 2.83 1.64
C ILE A 44 -1.50 1.99 2.57
N TYR A 45 -1.55 0.66 2.40
CA TYR A 45 -0.73 -0.27 3.14
C TYR A 45 0.76 -0.02 2.94
N ASP A 46 1.21 0.09 1.69
CA ASP A 46 2.62 0.24 1.36
C ASP A 46 3.13 1.62 1.81
N TRP A 47 2.34 2.67 1.59
CA TRP A 47 2.68 4.03 2.04
C TRP A 47 2.87 4.09 3.56
N VAL A 48 1.96 3.49 4.33
CA VAL A 48 2.08 3.48 5.79
C VAL A 48 3.27 2.65 6.25
N LEU A 49 3.56 1.52 5.59
CA LEU A 49 4.75 0.72 5.88
C LEU A 49 6.03 1.55 5.70
N ASP A 50 6.22 2.15 4.52
CA ASP A 50 7.41 2.95 4.23
C ASP A 50 7.50 4.20 5.12
N HIS A 51 6.37 4.81 5.46
CA HIS A 51 6.32 5.92 6.41
C HIS A 51 6.70 5.50 7.84
N ARG A 52 6.27 4.32 8.30
CA ARG A 52 6.68 3.75 9.60
C ARG A 52 8.18 3.43 9.62
N ILE A 53 8.72 2.86 8.54
CA ILE A 53 10.16 2.64 8.38
C ILE A 53 10.91 3.98 8.42
N HIS A 54 10.44 4.98 7.67
CA HIS A 54 11.01 6.34 7.68
C HIS A 54 11.07 6.92 9.10
N HIS A 55 9.98 6.87 9.86
CA HIS A 55 9.97 7.37 11.24
C HIS A 55 10.86 6.55 12.19
N LYS A 56 10.92 5.22 12.03
CA LYS A 56 11.72 4.34 12.89
C LYS A 56 13.22 4.53 12.68
N TYR A 57 13.65 4.70 11.44
CA TYR A 57 15.07 4.82 11.07
C TYR A 57 15.46 6.26 10.71
N PHE A 58 14.64 7.24 11.09
CA PHE A 58 14.75 8.63 10.64
C PHE A 58 16.18 9.19 10.71
N GLY A 59 16.66 9.73 9.59
CA GLY A 59 17.99 10.35 9.52
C GLY A 59 19.18 9.40 9.64
N THR A 60 18.96 8.08 9.56
CA THR A 60 20.01 7.06 9.46
C THR A 60 20.20 6.60 8.01
N ASP A 61 21.22 5.77 7.74
CA ASP A 61 21.42 5.19 6.40
C ASP A 61 20.32 4.19 6.00
N GLU A 62 19.50 3.76 6.96
CA GLU A 62 18.38 2.84 6.80
C GLU A 62 17.06 3.56 6.49
N ASP A 63 17.04 4.89 6.60
CA ASP A 63 15.90 5.73 6.21
C ASP A 63 15.75 5.76 4.68
N PRO A 64 14.62 5.30 4.12
CA PRO A 64 14.38 5.35 2.67
C PRO A 64 14.38 6.78 2.11
N TYR A 65 14.05 7.78 2.93
CA TYR A 65 13.95 9.18 2.54
C TYR A 65 15.03 10.05 3.18
N ASN A 66 16.17 9.46 3.53
CA ASN A 66 17.24 10.11 4.29
C ASN A 66 17.61 11.50 3.74
N TYR A 67 17.22 12.52 4.50
CA TYR A 67 17.44 13.94 4.18
C TYR A 67 18.93 14.33 4.14
N LYS A 68 19.81 13.58 4.83
CA LYS A 68 21.26 13.84 4.85
C LYS A 68 21.94 13.54 3.51
N ARG A 69 21.29 12.76 2.62
CA ARG A 69 21.75 12.54 1.24
C ARG A 69 21.47 13.74 0.32
N GLY A 70 20.81 14.78 0.84
CA GLY A 70 20.56 16.05 0.16
C GLY A 70 19.14 16.17 -0.38
N ILE A 71 18.76 17.40 -0.75
CA ILE A 71 17.41 17.76 -1.16
C ILE A 71 16.90 16.96 -2.36
N TYR A 72 17.73 16.74 -3.38
CA TYR A 72 17.34 15.97 -4.56
C TYR A 72 17.07 14.50 -4.23
N TYR A 73 17.81 13.96 -3.27
CA TYR A 73 17.62 12.59 -2.84
C TYR A 73 16.28 12.42 -2.13
N ALA A 74 16.05 13.24 -1.10
CA ALA A 74 14.82 13.21 -0.32
C ALA A 74 13.58 13.55 -1.16
N HIS A 75 13.68 14.49 -2.11
CA HIS A 75 12.53 14.98 -2.88
C HIS A 75 12.15 14.10 -4.09
N PHE A 76 13.10 13.42 -4.71
CA PHE A 76 12.83 12.72 -5.98
C PHE A 76 13.54 11.38 -6.11
N VAL A 77 14.85 11.31 -5.88
CA VAL A 77 15.63 10.09 -6.17
C VAL A 77 15.15 8.92 -5.32
N SER A 78 14.84 9.15 -4.05
CA SER A 78 14.32 8.12 -3.14
C SER A 78 13.03 7.45 -3.62
N LYS A 79 12.25 8.10 -4.49
CA LYS A 79 10.99 7.58 -5.03
C LYS A 79 11.15 6.79 -6.33
N VAL A 80 12.32 6.88 -6.97
CA VAL A 80 12.61 6.22 -8.26
C VAL A 80 13.77 5.24 -8.17
N GLU A 81 14.57 5.31 -7.11
CA GLU A 81 15.63 4.37 -6.81
C GLU A 81 15.04 3.01 -6.38
N THR A 82 15.77 1.94 -6.65
CA THR A 82 15.39 0.61 -6.14
C THR A 82 15.47 0.60 -4.62
N ALA A 83 14.48 -0.02 -3.98
CA ALA A 83 14.42 -0.18 -2.54
C ALA A 83 15.75 -0.67 -1.95
N HIS A 84 16.09 -0.15 -0.77
CA HIS A 84 17.30 -0.56 -0.06
C HIS A 84 17.31 -2.09 0.17
N PRO A 85 18.44 -2.80 0.03
CA PRO A 85 18.50 -4.26 0.14
C PRO A 85 17.96 -4.83 1.45
N ARG A 86 17.95 -4.01 2.51
CA ARG A 86 17.43 -4.37 3.85
C ARG A 86 15.96 -3.99 4.09
N ARG A 87 15.25 -3.48 3.08
CA ARG A 87 13.82 -3.12 3.21
C ARG A 87 12.97 -4.31 3.67
N GLU A 88 13.21 -5.50 3.11
CA GLU A 88 12.49 -6.73 3.49
C GLU A 88 12.77 -7.15 4.95
N GLU A 89 13.94 -6.81 5.48
CA GLU A 89 14.27 -7.05 6.89
C GLU A 89 13.51 -6.05 7.76
N HIS A 90 13.55 -4.76 7.40
CA HIS A 90 12.85 -3.70 8.14
C HIS A 90 11.34 -3.90 8.15
N GLU A 91 10.76 -4.39 7.05
CA GLU A 91 9.33 -4.68 6.95
C GLU A 91 8.85 -5.65 8.04
N LYS A 92 9.66 -6.67 8.36
CA LYS A 92 9.33 -7.66 9.40
C LYS A 92 9.39 -7.08 10.81
N GLU A 93 10.07 -5.95 10.99
CA GLU A 93 10.19 -5.30 12.28
C GLU A 93 9.13 -4.22 12.51
N ILE A 94 8.31 -3.90 11.51
CA ILE A 94 7.20 -2.96 11.62
C ILE A 94 5.92 -3.74 11.89
N ASP A 95 5.24 -3.41 12.98
CA ASP A 95 3.88 -3.91 13.22
C ASP A 95 2.94 -3.28 12.18
N MET A 96 2.17 -4.09 11.47
CA MET A 96 1.14 -3.70 10.49
C MET A 96 -0.23 -4.32 10.83
N SER A 97 -0.36 -4.95 12.00
CA SER A 97 -1.55 -5.70 12.40
C SER A 97 -2.82 -4.84 12.43
N ASP A 98 -2.67 -3.54 12.70
CA ASP A 98 -3.77 -2.57 12.66
C ASP A 98 -4.31 -2.38 11.23
N LEU A 99 -3.43 -2.23 10.22
CA LEU A 99 -3.83 -2.12 8.82
C LEU A 99 -4.36 -3.45 8.27
N GLU A 100 -3.78 -4.58 8.68
CA GLU A 100 -4.25 -5.91 8.29
C GLU A 100 -5.65 -6.21 8.84
N SER A 101 -5.99 -5.67 10.00
CA SER A 101 -7.32 -5.79 10.60
C SER A 101 -8.37 -4.88 9.93
N ASP A 102 -7.95 -3.85 9.21
CA ASP A 102 -8.85 -2.92 8.52
C ASP A 102 -9.25 -3.45 7.12
N SER A 103 -10.49 -3.93 7.03
CA SER A 103 -11.06 -4.44 5.78
C SER A 103 -11.06 -3.43 4.62
N ILE A 104 -11.13 -2.13 4.89
CA ILE A 104 -11.15 -1.09 3.85
C ILE A 104 -9.75 -0.94 3.26
N VAL A 105 -8.73 -0.90 4.10
CA VAL A 105 -7.32 -0.83 3.68
C VAL A 105 -6.96 -2.07 2.87
N MET A 106 -7.32 -3.26 3.36
CA MET A 106 -7.04 -4.51 2.67
C MET A 106 -7.82 -4.65 1.35
N PHE A 107 -9.05 -4.14 1.28
CA PHE A 107 -9.79 -4.02 0.03
C PHE A 107 -9.08 -3.08 -0.96
N GLN A 108 -8.67 -1.89 -0.49
CA GLN A 108 -7.95 -0.91 -1.32
C GLN A 108 -6.65 -1.49 -1.85
N LYS A 109 -5.86 -2.18 -1.01
CA LYS A 109 -4.63 -2.87 -1.41
C LYS A 109 -4.92 -3.92 -2.49
N ARG A 110 -5.96 -4.73 -2.30
CA ARG A 110 -6.31 -5.83 -3.22
C ARG A 110 -6.72 -5.32 -4.61
N PHE A 111 -7.46 -4.22 -4.67
CA PHE A 111 -7.99 -3.65 -5.91
C PHE A 111 -7.25 -2.40 -6.38
N TYR A 112 -6.08 -2.12 -5.82
CA TYR A 112 -5.36 -0.87 -6.03
C TYR A 112 -5.12 -0.55 -7.51
N TRP A 113 -4.63 -1.54 -8.26
CA TRP A 113 -4.36 -1.42 -9.70
C TRP A 113 -5.59 -1.08 -10.55
N LEU A 114 -6.79 -1.35 -10.05
CA LEU A 114 -8.05 -0.97 -10.70
C LEU A 114 -8.60 0.35 -10.16
N LEU A 115 -8.60 0.53 -8.84
CA LEU A 115 -9.14 1.72 -8.18
C LEU A 115 -8.33 2.98 -8.53
N MET A 116 -7.00 2.88 -8.56
CA MET A 116 -6.13 4.02 -8.84
C MET A 116 -6.42 4.66 -10.21
N PRO A 117 -6.39 3.94 -11.35
CA PRO A 117 -6.60 4.59 -12.65
C PRO A 117 -8.04 5.09 -12.78
N VAL A 118 -9.01 4.35 -12.28
CA VAL A 118 -10.43 4.73 -12.38
C VAL A 118 -10.72 6.00 -11.58
N LEU A 119 -10.33 6.04 -10.31
CA LEU A 119 -10.69 7.13 -9.39
C LEU A 119 -9.75 8.33 -9.49
N CYS A 120 -8.45 8.12 -9.76
CA CYS A 120 -7.47 9.20 -9.75
C CYS A 120 -7.19 9.79 -11.14
N LEU A 121 -7.43 9.05 -12.22
CA LEU A 121 -7.19 9.51 -13.60
C LEU A 121 -8.48 9.63 -14.40
N LEU A 122 -9.21 8.52 -14.63
CA LEU A 122 -10.36 8.54 -15.53
C LEU A 122 -11.48 9.46 -15.03
N LEU A 123 -11.87 9.34 -13.76
CA LEU A 123 -12.96 10.15 -13.21
C LEU A 123 -12.62 11.65 -13.20
N PRO A 124 -11.43 12.09 -12.73
CA PRO A 124 -11.04 13.50 -12.77
C PRO A 124 -10.87 14.05 -14.19
N ILE A 125 -10.39 13.25 -15.16
CA ILE A 125 -10.26 13.67 -16.56
C ILE A 125 -11.64 13.76 -17.24
N ASN A 126 -12.59 12.88 -16.92
CA ASN A 126 -13.90 12.88 -17.55
C ASN A 126 -14.84 13.98 -17.01
N ALA A 127 -14.71 14.34 -15.73
CA ALA A 127 -15.61 15.31 -15.11
C ALA A 127 -15.66 16.69 -15.81
N PRO A 128 -14.53 17.36 -16.15
CA PRO A 128 -14.56 18.64 -16.86
C PRO A 128 -15.18 18.54 -18.26
N VAL A 129 -14.97 17.40 -18.94
CA VAL A 129 -15.49 17.16 -20.30
C VAL A 129 -17.01 17.06 -20.27
N GLU A 130 -17.55 16.28 -19.33
CA GLU A 130 -18.99 16.03 -19.23
C GLU A 130 -19.76 17.21 -18.60
N TYR A 131 -19.24 17.79 -17.51
CA TYR A 131 -19.98 18.77 -16.72
C TYR A 131 -19.75 20.23 -17.12
N TRP A 132 -18.59 20.56 -17.71
CA TRP A 132 -18.21 21.95 -18.03
C TRP A 132 -17.96 22.20 -19.52
N GLY A 133 -18.15 21.18 -20.36
CA GLY A 133 -17.94 21.30 -21.81
C GLY A 133 -16.48 21.56 -22.19
N GLU A 134 -15.53 21.15 -21.34
CA GLU A 134 -14.11 21.32 -21.59
C GLU A 134 -13.62 20.37 -22.68
N THR A 135 -12.56 20.76 -23.40
CA THR A 135 -11.97 19.85 -24.39
C THR A 135 -11.25 18.69 -23.72
N ILE A 136 -11.33 17.50 -24.31
CA ILE A 136 -10.62 16.30 -23.78
C ILE A 136 -9.11 16.52 -23.68
N PHE A 137 -8.55 17.32 -24.59
CA PHE A 137 -7.13 17.66 -24.60
C PHE A 137 -6.76 18.49 -23.36
N ASN A 138 -7.49 19.57 -23.08
CA ASN A 138 -7.25 20.40 -21.90
C ASN A 138 -7.45 19.60 -20.61
N SER A 139 -8.51 18.79 -20.53
CA SER A 139 -8.78 17.98 -19.35
C SER A 139 -7.65 16.97 -19.09
N PHE A 140 -7.17 16.29 -20.13
CA PHE A 140 -6.07 15.34 -20.01
C PHE A 140 -4.75 16.00 -19.56
N PHE A 141 -4.34 17.10 -20.20
CA PHE A 141 -3.06 17.75 -19.86
C PHE A 141 -3.11 18.49 -18.53
N ILE A 142 -4.20 19.18 -18.22
CA ILE A 142 -4.30 20.00 -17.00
C ILE A 142 -4.71 19.12 -15.80
N VAL A 143 -5.83 18.41 -15.89
CA VAL A 143 -6.38 17.65 -14.76
C VAL A 143 -5.76 16.27 -14.65
N GLY A 144 -5.38 15.65 -15.77
CA GLY A 144 -4.66 14.38 -15.78
C GLY A 144 -3.19 14.54 -15.40
N ILE A 145 -2.42 15.26 -16.21
CA ILE A 145 -0.95 15.34 -16.05
C ILE A 145 -0.57 16.39 -15.02
N LEU A 146 -0.86 17.67 -15.26
CA LEU A 146 -0.34 18.78 -14.44
C LEU A 146 -0.79 18.65 -12.98
N ARG A 147 -2.08 18.44 -12.73
CA ARG A 147 -2.62 18.22 -11.38
C ARG A 147 -1.92 17.05 -10.69
N TYR A 148 -1.75 15.92 -11.38
CA TYR A 148 -1.11 14.74 -10.80
C TYR A 148 0.36 15.02 -10.45
N CYS A 149 1.12 15.65 -11.35
CA CYS A 149 2.49 16.07 -11.09
C CYS A 149 2.59 17.02 -9.88
N VAL A 150 1.75 18.06 -9.83
CA VAL A 150 1.74 19.00 -8.70
C VAL A 150 1.40 18.29 -7.39
N THR A 151 0.42 17.38 -7.41
CA THR A 151 0.04 16.62 -6.21
C THR A 151 1.19 15.73 -5.71
N LEU A 152 1.91 15.06 -6.61
CA LEU A 152 3.08 14.25 -6.25
C LEU A 152 4.20 15.11 -5.66
N HIS A 153 4.55 16.23 -6.30
CA HIS A 153 5.59 17.12 -5.78
C HIS A 153 5.23 17.74 -4.43
N LEU A 154 3.95 18.04 -4.18
CA LEU A 154 3.49 18.50 -2.87
C LEU A 154 3.62 17.40 -1.81
N ALA A 155 3.35 16.14 -2.15
CA ALA A 155 3.55 15.02 -1.23
C ALA A 155 5.04 14.81 -0.91
N TRP A 156 5.91 14.79 -1.92
CA TRP A 156 7.36 14.61 -1.74
C TRP A 156 8.04 15.81 -1.08
N LEU A 157 7.41 16.98 -1.13
CA LEU A 157 7.92 18.17 -0.45
C LEU A 157 8.06 17.92 1.05
N VAL A 158 7.17 17.13 1.67
CA VAL A 158 7.20 16.78 3.10
C VAL A 158 8.52 16.09 3.47
N ASP A 159 8.98 15.14 2.66
CA ASP A 159 10.22 14.39 2.90
C ASP A 159 11.46 15.30 2.78
N SER A 160 11.41 16.27 1.86
CA SER A 160 12.50 17.24 1.64
C SER A 160 12.44 18.48 2.53
N ALA A 161 11.33 18.68 3.27
CA ALA A 161 11.02 19.90 4.01
C ALA A 161 12.08 20.21 5.07
N VAL A 162 12.58 19.16 5.74
CA VAL A 162 13.63 19.24 6.77
C VAL A 162 14.90 19.90 6.21
N VAL A 163 15.26 19.61 4.95
CA VAL A 163 16.45 20.20 4.30
C VAL A 163 16.21 21.64 3.88
N VAL A 164 15.01 21.96 3.40
CA VAL A 164 14.67 23.28 2.86
C VAL A 164 14.48 24.33 3.95
N TRP A 165 13.78 23.96 5.02
CA TRP A 165 13.38 24.88 6.08
C TRP A 165 14.18 24.72 7.38
N GLY A 166 15.08 23.72 7.45
CA GLY A 166 15.90 23.50 8.65
C GLY A 166 15.06 23.22 9.89
N ILE A 167 13.91 22.56 9.71
CA ILE A 167 13.05 22.11 10.81
C ILE A 167 13.85 21.08 11.61
N ASP A 168 14.02 21.32 12.90
CA ASP A 168 14.71 20.37 13.77
C ASP A 168 13.83 19.11 13.87
N PRO A 169 14.34 17.93 13.48
CA PRO A 169 13.54 16.70 13.56
C PRO A 169 13.23 16.24 14.98
N GLU A 170 13.85 16.84 16.01
CA GLU A 170 13.59 16.56 17.41
C GLU A 170 12.54 17.50 18.06
N ASP A 171 12.12 18.55 17.35
CA ASP A 171 11.10 19.54 17.79
C ASP A 171 9.66 19.14 17.37
#